data_AF-A0A966MH53-F1
#
_entry.id   AF-A0A966MH53-F1
#
_cell.length_a   1.000
_cell.length_b   1.000
_cell.length_c   1.000
_cell.angle_alpha   90.00
_cell.angle_beta   90.00
_cell.angle_gamma   90.00
#
_symmetry.space_group_name_H-M   'P 1'
#
loop_
_entity.id
_entity.type
_entity.pdbx_description
1 polymer ?
#
loop_
_entity_poly.entity_id
_entity_poly.type
_entity_poly.pdbx_seq_one_letter_code
_entity_poly.pdbx_strand_id
1 'polypeptide(L)' 'AENFLTELGNPYYEILEDSNGSKSIELGAYGVPESFLVHQNKIIRKYIGPLNQNLFTEINNLIK' A
#
# COMPACT_ATOMS: atom_id res chain seq x y z
N ALA A 1 -12.74 -10.36 1.20
CA ALA A 1 -12.22 -9.33 0.28
C ALA A 1 -12.85 -9.42 -1.12
N GLU A 2 -13.18 -10.61 -1.61
CA GLU A 2 -13.69 -10.83 -2.98
C GLU A 2 -14.85 -9.91 -3.40
N ASN A 3 -15.89 -9.78 -2.58
CA ASN A 3 -17.05 -8.95 -2.95
C ASN A 3 -16.65 -7.48 -3.19
N PHE A 4 -15.84 -6.90 -2.31
CA PHE A 4 -15.36 -5.52 -2.44
C PHE A 4 -14.55 -5.30 -3.73
N LEU A 5 -13.64 -6.22 -4.04
CA LEU A 5 -12.80 -6.14 -5.25
C LEU A 5 -13.60 -6.40 -6.53
N THR A 6 -14.66 -7.20 -6.44
CA THR A 6 -15.57 -7.45 -7.57
C THR A 6 -16.42 -6.22 -7.86
N GLU A 7 -16.92 -5.55 -6.81
CA GLU A 7 -17.80 -4.38 -6.94
C GLU A 7 -17.05 -3.11 -7.39
N LEU A 8 -15.84 -2.89 -6.87
CA LEU A 8 -15.07 -1.66 -7.13
C LEU A 8 -13.93 -1.83 -8.16
N GLY A 9 -13.69 -3.08 -8.58
CA GLY A 9 -12.54 -3.45 -9.41
C GLY A 9 -11.31 -3.80 -8.57
N ASN A 10 -10.44 -4.63 -9.16
CA ASN A 10 -9.20 -5.07 -8.53
C ASN A 10 -7.98 -4.37 -9.16
N PRO A 11 -7.35 -3.42 -8.46
CA PRO A 11 -6.15 -2.74 -8.95
C PRO A 11 -4.84 -3.49 -8.61
N TYR A 12 -4.91 -4.60 -7.89
CA TYR A 12 -3.74 -5.28 -7.33
C TYR A 12 -3.25 -6.41 -8.26
N TYR A 13 -1.93 -6.48 -8.47
CA TYR A 13 -1.30 -7.60 -9.17
C TYR A 13 -1.30 -8.88 -8.31
N GLU A 14 -1.00 -8.72 -7.02
CA GLU A 14 -1.03 -9.78 -6.02
C GLU A 14 -1.78 -9.30 -4.77
N ILE A 15 -2.52 -10.21 -4.16
CA ILE A 15 -3.26 -9.98 -2.90
C ILE A 15 -2.77 -11.01 -1.90
N LEU A 16 -2.31 -10.52 -0.76
CA LEU A 16 -1.88 -11.33 0.37
C LEU A 16 -2.82 -11.10 1.55
N GLU A 17 -3.02 -12.15 2.35
CA GLU A 17 -3.83 -12.09 3.56
C GLU A 17 -2.93 -12.24 4.80
N ASP A 18 -3.07 -11.31 5.73
CA ASP A 18 -2.40 -11.34 7.04
C ASP A 18 -3.43 -11.66 8.13
N SER A 19 -4.03 -12.86 8.08
CA SER A 19 -5.17 -13.22 8.94
C SER A 19 -4.84 -13.19 10.44
N ASN A 20 -3.56 -13.32 10.81
CA ASN A 20 -3.09 -13.26 12.20
C ASN A 20 -2.50 -11.90 12.60
N GLY A 21 -2.38 -10.94 11.67
CA GLY A 21 -1.87 -9.59 11.91
C GLY A 21 -0.37 -9.49 12.19
N SER A 22 0.38 -10.59 12.11
CA SER A 22 1.80 -10.61 12.48
C SER A 22 2.64 -9.72 11.56
N LYS A 23 2.32 -9.67 10.27
CA LYS A 23 3.05 -8.84 9.30
C LYS A 23 2.76 -7.37 9.48
N SER A 24 1.52 -7.03 9.81
CA SER A 24 1.14 -5.67 10.16
C SER A 24 1.92 -5.16 11.38
N ILE A 25 2.13 -6.01 12.39
CA ILE A 25 2.95 -5.67 13.57
C ILE A 25 4.43 -5.50 13.21
N GLU A 26 5.01 -6.43 12.43
CA GLU A 26 6.40 -6.35 11.98
C GLU A 26 6.68 -5.05 11.19
N LEU A 27 5.71 -4.59 10.40
CA LEU A 27 5.79 -3.34 9.63
C LEU A 27 5.53 -2.08 10.47
N GLY A 28 5.18 -2.22 11.75
CA GLY A 28 4.80 -1.12 12.62
C GLY A 28 3.55 -0.39 12.11
N ALA A 29 2.59 -1.13 11.55
CA ALA A 29 1.30 -0.58 11.15
C ALA A 29 0.50 -0.22 12.41
N TYR A 30 -0.08 0.98 12.43
CA TYR A 30 -0.92 1.44 13.53
C TYR A 30 -2.20 2.14 13.05
N GLY A 31 -2.36 2.29 11.73
CA GLY A 31 -3.59 2.75 11.10
C GLY A 31 -3.78 2.14 9.71
N VAL A 32 -4.96 2.33 9.14
CA VAL A 32 -5.26 1.99 7.75
C VAL A 32 -6.01 3.15 7.08
N PRO A 33 -5.79 3.38 5.77
CA PRO A 33 -4.82 2.70 4.90
C PRO A 33 -3.38 3.21 5.11
N GLU A 34 -2.41 2.36 4.82
CA GLU A 34 -0.98 2.70 4.74
C GLU A 34 -0.42 2.17 3.42
N SER A 35 0.60 2.83 2.87
CA SER A 35 1.24 2.41 1.62
C SER A 35 2.75 2.59 1.67
N PHE A 36 3.49 1.60 1.17
CA PHE A 36 4.96 1.64 1.11
C PHE A 36 5.41 1.73 -0.34
N LEU A 37 6.29 2.69 -0.64
CA LEU A 37 6.96 2.76 -1.94
C LEU A 37 8.27 1.98 -1.85
N VAL A 38 8.34 0.88 -2.60
CA VAL A 38 9.52 0.02 -2.69
C VAL A 38 10.19 0.24 -4.05
N HIS A 39 11.49 0.53 -4.03
CA HIS A 39 12.30 0.69 -5.23
C HIS A 39 13.66 0.02 -5.02
N GLN A 40 14.14 -0.75 -6.00
CA GLN A 40 15.42 -1.49 -5.92
C GLN A 40 15.55 -2.30 -4.60
N ASN A 41 14.50 -3.04 -4.25
CA ASN A 41 14.39 -3.88 -3.04
C ASN A 41 14.56 -3.11 -1.72
N LYS A 42 14.30 -1.80 -1.71
CA LYS A 42 14.33 -0.97 -0.51
C LYS A 42 13.04 -0.18 -0.39
N ILE A 43 12.54 -0.05 0.83
CA ILE A 43 11.46 0.89 1.15
C ILE A 43 12.06 2.29 1.11
N ILE A 44 11.60 3.13 0.20
CA ILE A 44 12.09 4.49 0.05
C ILE A 44 11.13 5.52 0.65
N ARG A 45 9.83 5.21 0.76
CA ARG A 45 8.82 6.05 1.44
C ARG A 45 7.70 5.22 2.07
N LYS A 46 7.07 5.78 3.11
CA LYS A 46 5.83 5.31 3.75
C LYS A 46 4.81 6.45 3.71
N TYR A 47 3.60 6.13 3.25
CA TYR A 47 2.46 7.05 3.20
C TYR A 47 1.41 6.58 4.20
N ILE A 48 0.96 7.50 5.06
CA ILE A 48 -0.06 7.24 6.08
C ILE A 48 -1.35 7.89 5.60
N GLY A 49 -2.43 7.11 5.55
CA GLY A 49 -3.73 7.55 5.05
C GLY A 49 -3.92 7.32 3.55
N PRO A 50 -5.10 7.71 3.01
CA PRO A 50 -5.46 7.44 1.62
C PRO A 50 -4.54 8.14 0.62
N LEU A 51 -4.18 7.44 -0.45
CA LEU A 51 -3.46 8.04 -1.57
C LEU A 51 -4.36 9.03 -2.31
N ASN A 52 -3.75 10.10 -2.82
CA ASN A 52 -4.43 11.13 -3.60
C ASN A 52 -3.52 11.60 -4.76
N GLN A 53 -4.04 12.51 -5.59
CA GLN A 53 -3.33 12.97 -6.79
C GLN A 53 -2.00 13.67 -6.49
N ASN A 54 -1.88 14.36 -5.36
CA ASN A 54 -0.64 15.04 -4.97
C ASN A 54 0.43 14.00 -4.62
N LEU A 55 0.07 12.98 -3.83
CA LEU A 55 0.96 11.87 -3.50
C LEU A 55 1.37 11.07 -4.73
N PHE A 56 0.45 10.85 -5.68
CA PHE A 56 0.78 10.21 -6.95
C PHE A 56 1.82 11.00 -7.75
N THR A 57 1.70 12.32 -7.79
CA THR A 57 2.67 13.19 -8.47
C THR A 57 4.05 13.11 -7.80
N GLU A 58 4.09 13.09 -6.46
CA GLU A 58 5.32 12.89 -5.69
C GLU A 58 5.98 11.55 -6.00
N ILE A 59 5.21 10.44 -5.95
CA ILE A 59 5.70 9.09 -6.25
C ILE A 59 6.39 9.06 -7.62
N ASN A 60 5.75 9.63 -8.65
CA ASN A 60 6.31 9.69 -10.00
C ASN A 60 7.63 10.48 -10.09
N ASN A 61 7.80 11.51 -9.26
CA ASN A 61 9.04 12.27 -9.23
C ASN A 61 10.17 11.55 -8.47
N LEU A 62 9.83 10.65 -7.53
CA LEU A 62 10.81 9.87 -6.77
C LEU A 62 11.36 8.67 -7.54
N ILE A 63 10.61 8.16 -8.52
CA ILE A 63 10.97 6.99 -9.34
C ILE A 63 11.47 7.34 -10.74
N LYS A 64 11.48 8.63 -11.10
CA LYS A 64 12.13 9.15 -12.31
C LYS A 64 13.63 9.31 -12.10
#